data_AF-A0A060RGE0-F1
#
_entry.id   AF-A0A060RGE0-F1
#
_cell.length_a   1.000
_cell.length_b   1.000
_cell.length_c   1.000
_cell.angle_alpha   90.00
_cell.angle_beta   90.00
_cell.angle_gamma   90.00
#
_symmetry.space_group_name_H-M   'P 1'
#
loop_
_entity.id
_entity.type
_entity.pdbx_description
1 polymer ?
#
loop_
_entity_poly.entity_id
_entity_poly.type
_entity_poly.pdbx_seq_one_letter_code
_entity_poly.pdbx_strand_id
1 'polypeptide(L)' 'MSKKDKKIEIQLADAKVEINNAKVEGYTLTAGKKVIGEIAELDGKFAIVKNGEVEAFFKTLEQTIESIIENYNLNR' A
#
# COMPACT_ATOMS: atom_id res chain seq x y z
N MET A 1 31.57 3.79 9.88
CA MET A 1 30.18 3.58 10.35
C MET A 1 29.56 2.47 9.53
N SER A 2 29.37 1.28 10.10
CA SER A 2 28.65 0.20 9.43
C SER A 2 27.19 0.63 9.27
N LYS A 3 26.75 0.90 8.04
CA LYS A 3 25.33 0.95 7.72
C LYS A 3 24.79 -0.44 8.04
N LYS A 4 24.15 -0.61 9.21
CA LYS A 4 23.38 -1.83 9.49
C LYS A 4 22.31 -1.90 8.41
N ASP A 5 22.30 -2.96 7.62
CA ASP A 5 21.17 -3.29 6.76
C ASP A 5 19.92 -3.35 7.63
N LYS A 6 19.08 -2.31 7.58
CA LYS A 6 17.79 -2.33 8.23
C LYS A 6 16.93 -3.27 7.41
N LYS A 7 16.72 -4.50 7.92
CA LYS A 7 15.66 -5.37 7.40
C LYS A 7 14.33 -4.65 7.63
N ILE A 8 13.58 -4.43 6.55
CA ILE A 8 12.25 -3.83 6.61
C ILE A 8 11.26 -4.97 6.46
N GLU A 9 10.43 -5.15 7.47
CA GLU A 9 9.31 -6.08 7.41
C GLU A 9 8.10 -5.34 6.86
N ILE A 10 7.55 -5.84 5.76
CA ILE A 10 6.31 -5.37 5.16
C ILE A 10 5.22 -6.34 5.56
N GLN A 11 4.14 -5.82 6.16
CA GLN A 11 2.96 -6.60 6.51
C GLN A 11 1.78 -6.10 5.68
N LEU A 12 1.07 -7.06 5.09
CA LEU A 12 -0.20 -6.85 4.41
C LEU A 12 -1.31 -7.38 5.31
N ALA A 13 -2.38 -6.61 5.48
CA ALA A 13 -3.57 -7.04 6.21
C ALA A 13 -4.83 -6.64 5.43
N ASP A 14 -5.85 -7.49 5.48
CA ASP A 14 -7.18 -7.16 4.96
C ASP A 14 -7.75 -5.95 5.70
N ALA A 15 -8.32 -5.02 4.94
CA ALA A 15 -8.86 -3.77 5.48
C ALA A 15 -10.02 -3.25 4.62
N LYS A 16 -10.89 -2.44 5.24
CA LYS A 16 -11.86 -1.65 4.48
C LYS A 16 -11.25 -0.30 4.18
N VAL A 17 -11.03 -0.01 2.91
CA VAL A 17 -10.45 1.26 2.44
C VAL A 17 -11.58 2.20 2.04
N GLU A 18 -11.45 3.47 2.39
CA GLU A 18 -12.44 4.49 2.02
C GLU A 18 -12.01 5.17 0.71
N ILE A 19 -12.89 5.17 -0.28
CA ILE A 19 -12.71 5.87 -1.56
C ILE A 19 -13.95 6.72 -1.81
N ASN A 20 -13.81 8.03 -1.99
CA ASN A 20 -14.93 8.94 -2.28
C ASN A 20 -16.14 8.72 -1.34
N ASN A 21 -15.87 8.60 -0.03
CA ASN A 21 -16.88 8.30 1.02
C ASN A 21 -17.57 6.92 0.93
N ALA A 22 -17.12 6.04 0.05
CA ALA A 22 -17.54 4.65 -0.02
C ALA A 22 -16.47 3.73 0.59
N LYS A 23 -16.88 2.80 1.45
CA LYS A 23 -15.98 1.78 1.99
C LYS A 23 -15.96 0.57 1.08
N VAL A 24 -14.79 0.21 0.59
CA VAL A 24 -14.55 -0.94 -0.28
C VAL A 24 -13.62 -1.93 0.40
N GLU A 25 -13.71 -3.19 -0.01
CA GLU A 25 -12.78 -4.22 0.44
C GLU A 25 -11.40 -3.96 -0.17
N GLY A 26 -10.37 -4.32 0.59
CA GLY A 26 -9.00 -3.99 0.24
C GLY A 26 -8.00 -4.44 1.28
N TYR A 27 -6.84 -3.82 1.24
CA TYR A 27 -5.70 -4.18 2.06
C TYR A 27 -4.97 -2.92 2.54
N THR A 28 -4.37 -3.01 3.72
CA THR A 28 -3.44 -2.00 4.21
C THR A 28 -2.03 -2.57 4.20
N LEU A 29 -1.10 -1.81 3.61
CA LEU A 29 0.30 -2.15 3.60
C LEU A 29 1.02 -1.37 4.70
N THR A 30 1.74 -2.07 5.56
CA THR A 30 2.45 -1.48 6.69
C THR A 30 3.92 -1.87 6.69
N ALA A 31 4.78 -0.91 7.06
CA ALA A 31 6.20 -1.14 7.33
C ALA A 31 6.44 -0.93 8.82
N GLY A 32 6.60 -2.02 9.57
CA GLY A 32 6.69 -2.00 11.03
C GLY A 32 5.42 -1.47 11.71
N LYS A 33 5.42 -0.21 12.14
CA LYS A 33 4.27 0.45 12.79
C LYS A 33 3.61 1.54 11.94
N LYS A 34 4.09 1.75 10.72
CA LYS A 34 3.62 2.81 9.82
C LYS A 34 2.81 2.19 8.70
N VAL A 35 1.64 2.76 8.43
CA VAL A 35 0.93 2.52 7.18
C VAL A 35 1.69 3.23 6.07
N ILE A 36 2.05 2.49 5.02
CA ILE A 36 2.80 3.00 3.88
C ILE A 36 1.94 3.09 2.62
N GLY A 37 0.79 2.43 2.59
CA GLY A 37 -0.20 2.56 1.54
C GLY A 37 -1.47 1.79 1.85
N GLU A 38 -2.54 2.15 1.15
CA GLU A 38 -3.82 1.47 1.16
C GLU A 38 -4.12 0.98 -0.26
N ILE A 39 -4.70 -0.21 -0.36
CA ILE A 39 -5.01 -0.88 -1.61
C ILE A 39 -6.49 -1.20 -1.60
N ALA A 40 -7.25 -0.76 -2.59
CA ALA A 40 -8.63 -1.17 -2.79
C ALA A 40 -8.76 -2.20 -3.90
N GLU A 41 -9.64 -3.17 -3.70
CA GLU A 41 -9.99 -4.13 -4.73
C GLU A 41 -11.25 -3.64 -5.47
N LEU A 42 -11.08 -3.34 -6.76
CA LEU A 42 -12.12 -2.74 -7.61
C LEU A 42 -12.17 -3.50 -8.94
N ASP A 43 -13.30 -4.13 -9.25
CA ASP A 43 -13.54 -4.84 -10.52
C ASP A 43 -12.43 -5.84 -10.92
N GLY A 44 -11.92 -6.60 -9.94
CA GLY A 44 -10.84 -7.58 -10.15
C GLY A 44 -9.48 -6.95 -10.44
N LYS A 45 -9.31 -5.67 -10.10
CA LYS A 45 -8.04 -4.93 -10.12
C LYS A 45 -7.75 -4.38 -8.73
N PHE A 46 -6.51 -3.95 -8.56
CA PHE A 46 -6.02 -3.36 -7.32
C PHE A 46 -5.68 -1.90 -7.55
N ALA A 47 -6.16 -1.04 -6.66
CA ALA A 47 -6.00 0.40 -6.75
C ALA A 47 -5.22 0.91 -5.55
N ILE A 48 -4.18 1.71 -5.75
CA ILE A 48 -3.53 2.44 -4.67
C ILE A 48 -4.47 3.57 -4.26
N VAL A 49 -4.82 3.63 -2.98
CA VAL A 49 -5.65 4.67 -2.41
C VAL A 49 -4.82 5.56 -1.51
N LYS A 50 -5.04 6.87 -1.64
CA LYS A 50 -4.41 7.88 -0.81
C LYS A 50 -5.36 9.03 -0.58
N ASN A 51 -5.55 9.39 0.68
CA ASN A 51 -6.48 10.46 1.09
C ASN A 51 -7.92 10.27 0.55
N GLY A 52 -8.37 9.03 0.39
CA GLY A 52 -9.71 8.72 -0.13
C GLY A 52 -9.86 8.79 -1.65
N GLU A 53 -8.77 8.99 -2.39
CA GLU A 53 -8.75 9.00 -3.85
C GLU A 53 -7.88 7.88 -4.41
N VAL A 54 -8.21 7.42 -5.62
CA VAL A 54 -7.40 6.43 -6.32
C VAL A 54 -6.24 7.13 -7.02
N GLU A 55 -5.02 6.75 -6.65
CA GLU A 55 -3.78 7.28 -7.24
C GLU A 55 -3.40 6.50 -8.51
N ALA A 56 -3.50 5.17 -8.48
CA ALA A 56 -3.12 4.30 -9.59
C ALA A 56 -3.86 2.95 -9.56
N PHE A 57 -3.95 2.28 -10.71
CA PHE A 57 -4.55 0.95 -10.85
C PHE A 57 -3.55 -0.05 -11.42
N PHE A 58 -3.59 -1.27 -10.89
CA PHE A 58 -2.75 -2.39 -11.27
C PHE A 58 -3.59 -3.65 -11.48
N LYS A 59 -3.04 -4.59 -12.24
CA LYS A 59 -3.72 -5.86 -12.53
C LYS A 59 -3.60 -6.86 -11.38
N THR A 60 -2.48 -6.82 -10.65
CA THR A 60 -2.23 -7.74 -9.54
C THR A 60 -1.85 -7.00 -8.27
N LEU A 61 -2.05 -7.68 -7.15
CA LEU A 61 -1.73 -7.16 -5.83
C LEU A 61 -0.22 -6.95 -5.67
N GLU A 62 0.61 -7.87 -6.18
CA GLU A 62 2.06 -7.77 -6.12
C GLU A 62 2.58 -6.51 -6.81
N GLN A 63 2.08 -6.19 -8.01
CA GLN A 63 2.46 -4.97 -8.73
C GLN A 63 2.10 -3.70 -7.94
N THR A 64 0.96 -3.74 -7.24
CA THR A 64 0.50 -2.64 -6.40
C THR A 64 1.44 -2.45 -5.20
N ILE A 65 1.78 -3.56 -4.52
CA ILE A 65 2.68 -3.57 -3.38
C ILE A 65 4.08 -3.08 -3.78
N GLU A 66 4.62 -3.58 -4.89
CA GLU A 66 5.91 -3.12 -5.44
C GLU A 66 5.91 -1.62 -5.68
N SER A 67 4.87 -1.10 -6.34
CA SER A 67 4.75 0.34 -6.59
C SER A 67 4.66 1.16 -5.30
N ILE A 68 3.93 0.70 -4.29
CA ILE A 68 3.89 1.37 -2.98
C ILE A 68 5.26 1.38 -2.32
N ILE A 69 5.99 0.26 -2.35
CA ILE A 69 7.32 0.15 -1.74
C ILE A 69 8.35 1.01 -2.47
N GLU A 70 8.33 1.04 -3.81
CA GLU A 70 9.22 1.90 -4.62
C GLU A 70 8.99 3.39 -4.34
N ASN A 71 7.73 3.80 -4.20
CA ASN A 71 7.37 5.18 -3.88
C ASN A 71 7.53 5.50 -2.39
N TYR A 72 7.58 4.49 -1.52
CA TYR A 72 7.86 4.69 -0.11
C TYR A 72 9.32 5.10 0.04
N ASN A 73 9.52 6.41 0.20
CA ASN A 73 10.83 7.05 0.20
C ASN A 73 11.71 6.52 1.35
N LEU A 74 12.46 5.44 1.11
CA LEU A 74 13.38 4.78 2.05
C LEU A 74 14.59 5.65 2.43
N ASN A 75 14.70 6.87 1.86
CA ASN A 75 15.83 7.78 1.98
C ASN A 75 15.62 8.92 3.01
N ARG A 76 15.39 8.59 4.29
CA ARG A 76 15.80 9.49 5.39
C ARG A 76 16.32 8.73 6.61
#